data_AF-A0A7L5FSM9-F1
#
_entry.id   AF-A0A7L5FSM9-F1
#
_cell.length_a   1.000
_cell.length_b   1.000
_cell.length_c   1.000
_cell.angle_alpha   90.00
_cell.angle_beta   90.00
_cell.angle_gamma   90.00
#
_symmetry.space_group_name_H-M   'P 1'
#
loop_
_entity.id
_entity.type
_entity.pdbx_description
1 polymer ?
#
loop_
_entity_poly.entity_id
_entity_poly.type
_entity_poly.pdbx_seq_one_letter_code
_entity_poly.pdbx_strand_id
1 'polypeptide(L)'
;MSEIKIEKKKAVWPWILLALVLLVAACAAWFFFSRNNNTEPVTTADETVLITTADETVLIDIHENNKTVAAYVRFIDADTLTMGLDHVFTSEAFTKLTNAVDAMATESGYDVEADIAKAKQLTDEITKAPFVTTHANKIRSAADVLSTSLQNIQQAKYPGLSTEAADVKSATSAIKPETLTLEQRDAVKSFFRKAADLLNKMN
;
A
#
# COMPACT_ATOMS: atom_id res chain seq x y z
N MET A 1 -17.41 72.41 -12.90
CA MET A 1 -17.13 71.68 -11.64
C MET A 1 -17.93 70.39 -11.71
N SER A 2 -17.27 69.24 -11.76
CA SER A 2 -17.93 67.96 -12.01
C SER A 2 -18.14 67.19 -10.70
N GLU A 3 -19.39 66.96 -10.35
CA GLU A 3 -19.79 66.16 -9.18
C GLU A 3 -19.72 64.66 -9.54
N ILE A 4 -18.83 63.93 -8.87
CA ILE A 4 -18.68 62.48 -9.04
C ILE A 4 -19.58 61.78 -8.01
N LYS A 5 -20.66 61.16 -8.49
CA LYS A 5 -21.50 60.27 -7.68
C LYS A 5 -20.80 58.92 -7.49
N ILE A 6 -20.50 58.56 -6.24
CA ILE A 6 -19.94 57.26 -5.88
C ILE A 6 -21.08 56.35 -5.42
N GLU A 7 -21.39 55.32 -6.21
CA GLU A 7 -22.33 54.27 -5.82
C GLU A 7 -21.64 53.26 -4.89
N LYS A 8 -22.24 52.99 -3.73
CA LYS A 8 -21.77 51.97 -2.77
C LYS A 8 -22.06 50.57 -3.30
N LYS A 9 -21.02 49.77 -3.52
CA LYS A 9 -21.16 48.32 -3.82
C LYS A 9 -21.80 47.59 -2.64
N LYS A 10 -22.76 46.72 -2.94
CA LYS A 10 -23.42 45.85 -1.94
C LYS A 10 -22.39 44.93 -1.30
N ALA A 11 -22.38 44.86 0.03
CA ALA A 11 -21.47 44.00 0.78
C ALA A 11 -21.82 42.52 0.54
N VAL A 12 -20.97 41.81 -0.20
CA VAL A 12 -21.14 40.37 -0.53
C VAL A 12 -20.67 39.47 0.62
N TRP A 13 -19.95 40.03 1.59
CA TRP A 13 -19.36 39.33 2.73
C TRP A 13 -20.32 38.46 3.57
N PRO A 14 -21.60 38.83 3.80
CA PRO A 14 -22.54 37.99 4.56
C PRO A 14 -22.82 36.65 3.87
N TRP A 15 -22.85 36.63 2.54
CA TRP A 15 -23.14 35.42 1.76
C TRP A 15 -21.98 34.43 1.77
N ILE A 16 -20.74 34.94 1.80
CA ILE A 16 -19.53 34.12 1.88
C ILE A 16 -19.46 33.41 3.23
N LEU A 17 -19.78 34.12 4.33
CA LEU A 17 -19.85 33.53 5.67
C LEU A 17 -20.93 32.45 5.77
N LEU A 18 -22.10 32.70 5.16
CA LEU A 18 -23.20 31.74 5.16
C LEU A 18 -22.85 30.46 4.37
N ALA A 19 -22.18 30.59 3.23
CA ALA A 19 -21.70 29.45 2.45
C ALA A 19 -20.64 28.62 3.21
N LEU A 20 -19.74 29.28 3.94
CA LEU A 20 -18.72 28.62 4.76
C LEU A 20 -19.35 27.79 5.89
N VAL A 21 -20.33 28.35 6.59
CA VAL A 21 -21.03 27.67 7.69
C VAL A 21 -21.79 26.44 7.19
N LEU A 22 -22.46 26.55 6.04
CA LEU A 22 -23.15 25.43 5.40
C LEU A 22 -22.18 24.29 5.01
N LEU A 23 -21.00 24.65 4.47
CA LEU A 23 -19.99 23.68 4.09
C LEU A 23 -19.45 22.91 5.31
N VAL A 24 -19.17 23.61 6.41
CA VAL A 24 -18.71 22.99 7.66
C VAL A 24 -19.79 22.05 8.24
N ALA A 25 -21.06 22.47 8.23
CA ALA A 25 -22.17 21.64 8.69
C ALA A 25 -22.35 20.37 7.85
N ALA A 26 -22.21 20.47 6.52
CA ALA A 26 -22.27 19.31 5.63
C ALA A 26 -21.12 18.32 5.87
N CYS A 27 -19.88 18.83 6.05
CA CYS A 27 -18.73 18.00 6.38
C CYS A 27 -18.90 17.29 7.74
N ALA A 28 -19.44 17.99 8.75
CA ALA A 28 -19.71 17.40 10.06
C ALA A 28 -20.79 16.30 10.00
N ALA A 29 -21.88 16.54 9.27
CA ALA A 29 -22.95 15.55 9.10
C ALA A 29 -22.46 14.28 8.38
N TRP A 30 -21.65 14.44 7.32
CA TRP A 30 -21.04 13.31 6.61
C TRP A 30 -20.09 12.52 7.53
N PHE A 31 -19.23 13.21 8.28
CA PHE A 31 -18.28 12.57 9.20
C PHE A 31 -18.96 11.75 10.31
N PHE A 32 -20.07 12.23 10.87
CA PHE A 32 -20.83 11.49 11.88
C PHE A 32 -21.61 10.31 11.28
N PHE A 33 -22.22 10.49 10.10
CA PHE A 33 -22.98 9.43 9.43
C PHE A 33 -22.07 8.27 8.98
N SER A 34 -20.87 8.57 8.46
CA SER A 34 -19.88 7.56 8.08
C SER A 34 -19.30 6.79 9.28
N ARG A 35 -19.49 7.25 10.52
CA ARG A 35 -18.98 6.60 11.73
C ARG A 35 -19.96 5.62 12.38
N ASN A 36 -21.23 5.61 11.96
CA ASN A 36 -22.31 4.91 12.69
C ASN A 36 -22.80 3.59 12.04
N ASN A 37 -22.01 2.96 11.15
CA ASN A 37 -22.39 1.71 10.49
C ASN A 37 -21.75 0.44 11.08
N ASN A 38 -21.43 0.44 12.39
CA ASN A 38 -21.04 -0.78 13.09
C ASN A 38 -22.25 -1.36 13.83
N THR A 39 -23.09 -2.06 13.07
CA THR A 39 -24.07 -3.00 13.65
C THR A 39 -23.56 -4.40 13.35
N GLU A 40 -22.89 -5.02 14.32
CA GLU A 40 -22.60 -6.45 14.29
C GLU A 40 -23.88 -7.26 14.54
N PRO A 41 -24.10 -8.35 13.79
CA PRO A 41 -24.83 -9.49 14.31
C PRO A 41 -23.86 -10.59 14.74
N VAL A 42 -23.76 -10.76 16.06
CA VAL A 42 -23.36 -12.00 16.75
C VAL A 42 -24.44 -13.04 16.54
N THR A 43 -24.07 -14.30 16.22
CA THR A 43 -24.74 -15.62 16.49
C THR A 43 -24.33 -16.63 15.39
N THR A 44 -24.02 -17.91 15.58
CA THR A 44 -23.98 -18.85 16.72
C THR A 44 -23.10 -20.03 16.30
N ALA A 45 -22.47 -20.69 17.27
CA ALA A 45 -21.78 -21.97 17.11
C ALA A 45 -22.71 -23.11 16.69
N ASP A 46 -22.28 -23.93 15.74
CA ASP A 46 -22.68 -25.33 15.46
C ASP A 46 -21.69 -25.82 14.38
N GLU A 47 -21.13 -27.02 14.35
CA GLU A 47 -21.31 -28.24 15.10
C GLU A 47 -20.06 -29.09 14.80
N THR A 48 -19.48 -29.70 15.82
CA THR A 48 -18.39 -30.68 15.71
C THR A 48 -18.85 -31.92 14.94
N VAL A 49 -18.32 -32.17 13.75
CA VAL A 49 -18.39 -33.50 13.12
C VAL A 49 -17.08 -34.24 13.38
N LEU A 50 -17.11 -35.11 14.40
CA LEU A 50 -16.14 -36.16 14.64
C LEU A 50 -16.25 -37.19 13.51
N ILE A 51 -15.26 -37.21 12.61
CA ILE A 51 -15.02 -38.38 11.75
C ILE A 51 -13.82 -39.12 12.33
N THR A 52 -14.11 -40.14 13.13
CA THR A 52 -13.14 -41.18 13.49
C THR A 52 -13.09 -42.18 12.34
N THR A 53 -12.04 -42.11 11.53
CA THR A 53 -11.58 -43.26 10.76
C THR A 53 -10.08 -43.38 11.00
N ALA A 54 -9.71 -44.41 11.76
CA ALA A 54 -8.33 -44.79 11.97
C ALA A 54 -7.78 -45.35 10.66
N ASP A 55 -6.90 -44.62 9.99
CA ASP A 55 -5.89 -45.19 9.11
C ASP A 55 -4.75 -44.18 8.91
N GLU A 56 -3.53 -44.66 9.00
CA GLU A 56 -2.21 -44.02 8.83
C GLU A 56 -2.17 -42.47 8.82
N THR A 57 -1.63 -41.88 9.89
CA THR A 57 -1.20 -40.48 9.92
C THR A 57 0.01 -40.30 9.00
N VAL A 58 -0.25 -40.20 7.70
CA VAL A 58 0.57 -39.38 6.82
C VAL A 58 0.46 -37.97 7.38
N LEU A 59 1.51 -37.51 8.04
CA LEU A 59 1.71 -36.10 8.37
C LEU A 59 1.85 -35.35 7.04
N ILE A 60 0.73 -35.04 6.40
CA ILE A 60 0.68 -34.04 5.35
C ILE A 60 0.98 -32.74 6.09
N ASP A 61 2.21 -32.25 5.94
CA ASP A 61 2.59 -30.90 6.34
C ASP A 61 1.75 -29.94 5.50
N ILE A 62 0.57 -29.58 6.01
CA ILE A 62 -0.24 -28.52 5.43
C ILE A 62 0.51 -27.24 5.76
N HIS A 63 1.41 -26.87 4.88
CA HIS A 63 2.09 -25.59 4.94
C HIS A 63 1.04 -24.50 4.77
N GLU A 64 0.63 -23.87 5.88
CA GLU A 64 -0.30 -22.75 5.84
C GLU A 64 0.43 -21.54 5.25
N ASN A 65 -0.02 -21.07 4.09
CA ASN A 65 0.56 -19.91 3.41
C ASN A 65 0.73 -18.72 4.37
N ASN A 66 1.81 -17.97 4.17
CA ASN A 66 2.15 -16.80 4.96
C ASN A 66 1.07 -15.72 4.86
N LYS A 67 0.34 -15.51 5.97
CA LYS A 67 -0.76 -14.54 6.07
C LYS A 67 -0.30 -13.10 5.80
N THR A 68 0.96 -12.77 6.09
CA THR A 68 1.53 -11.44 5.82
C THR A 68 1.72 -11.21 4.33
N VAL A 69 2.21 -12.23 3.62
CA VAL A 69 2.32 -12.20 2.15
C VAL A 69 0.94 -12.09 1.52
N ALA A 70 -0.01 -12.93 1.93
CA ALA A 70 -1.39 -12.89 1.44
C ALA A 70 -2.06 -11.51 1.66
N ALA A 71 -1.79 -10.86 2.80
CA ALA A 71 -2.31 -9.52 3.09
C ALA A 71 -1.73 -8.44 2.16
N TYR A 72 -0.45 -8.54 1.79
CA TYR A 72 0.16 -7.65 0.80
C TYR A 72 -0.44 -7.86 -0.59
N VAL A 73 -0.52 -9.11 -1.06
CA VAL A 73 -1.07 -9.47 -2.37
C VAL A 73 -2.50 -8.94 -2.50
N ARG A 74 -3.37 -9.23 -1.53
CA ARG A 74 -4.76 -8.75 -1.52
C ARG A 74 -4.86 -7.22 -1.56
N PHE A 75 -3.95 -6.51 -0.88
CA PHE A 75 -3.94 -5.05 -0.90
C PHE A 75 -3.61 -4.51 -2.30
N ILE A 76 -2.66 -5.13 -3.00
CA ILE A 76 -2.29 -4.73 -4.37
C ILE A 76 -3.38 -5.11 -5.38
N ASP A 77 -3.97 -6.30 -5.26
CA ASP A 77 -5.02 -6.79 -6.17
C ASP A 77 -6.33 -6.02 -6.07
N ALA A 78 -6.63 -5.48 -4.88
CA ALA A 78 -7.81 -4.65 -4.70
C ALA A 78 -7.78 -3.41 -5.60
N ASP A 79 -6.59 -2.87 -5.90
CA ASP A 79 -6.32 -1.68 -6.73
C ASP A 79 -7.28 -0.49 -6.51
N THR A 80 -7.89 -0.41 -5.31
CA THR A 80 -8.96 0.57 -5.00
C THR A 80 -8.42 1.95 -4.69
N LEU A 81 -7.12 2.05 -4.38
CA LEU A 81 -6.47 3.28 -3.99
C LEU A 81 -5.74 3.92 -5.18
N THR A 82 -6.06 5.19 -5.41
CA THR A 82 -5.36 6.02 -6.39
C THR A 82 -4.12 6.65 -5.76
N MET A 83 -3.04 6.78 -6.54
CA MET A 83 -1.86 7.51 -6.09
C MET A 83 -2.16 9.01 -6.10
N GLY A 84 -2.51 9.54 -4.93
CA GLY A 84 -2.74 10.95 -4.65
C GLY A 84 -1.50 11.68 -4.13
N LEU A 85 -1.63 13.00 -3.92
CA LEU A 85 -0.59 13.86 -3.37
C LEU A 85 -0.18 13.50 -1.93
N ASP A 86 -1.05 12.79 -1.20
CA ASP A 86 -0.78 12.35 0.18
C ASP A 86 0.10 11.10 0.25
N HIS A 87 0.40 10.46 -0.89
CA HIS A 87 1.16 9.22 -1.00
C HIS A 87 0.67 8.08 -0.09
N VAL A 88 -0.60 8.07 0.33
CA VAL A 88 -1.13 7.05 1.25
C VAL A 88 -0.98 5.66 0.65
N PHE A 89 -1.38 5.48 -0.61
CA PHE A 89 -1.19 4.22 -1.32
C PHE A 89 0.28 3.77 -1.34
N THR A 90 1.20 4.66 -1.73
CA THR A 90 2.62 4.31 -1.87
C THR A 90 3.25 3.96 -0.52
N SER A 91 2.93 4.73 0.52
CA SER A 91 3.40 4.45 1.87
C SER A 91 2.87 3.10 2.38
N GLU A 92 1.57 2.84 2.23
CA GLU A 92 0.98 1.60 2.70
C GLU A 92 1.48 0.37 1.90
N ALA A 93 1.62 0.52 0.58
CA ALA A 93 2.17 -0.52 -0.29
C ALA A 93 3.59 -0.92 0.14
N PHE A 94 4.46 0.05 0.41
CA PHE A 94 5.82 -0.23 0.88
C PHE A 94 5.85 -0.85 2.27
N THR A 95 5.03 -0.37 3.21
CA THR A 95 4.94 -0.98 4.55
C THR A 95 4.54 -2.45 4.45
N LYS A 96 3.51 -2.76 3.68
CA LYS A 96 3.05 -4.14 3.50
C LYS A 96 4.07 -4.99 2.73
N LEU A 97 4.68 -4.46 1.67
CA LEU A 97 5.72 -5.16 0.91
C LEU A 97 6.92 -5.49 1.81
N THR A 98 7.38 -4.54 2.61
CA THR A 98 8.49 -4.73 3.54
C THR A 98 8.19 -5.85 4.53
N ASN A 99 6.99 -5.85 5.12
CA ASN A 99 6.57 -6.90 6.04
C ASN A 99 6.42 -8.26 5.34
N ALA A 100 5.94 -8.29 4.08
CA ALA A 100 5.82 -9.52 3.31
C ALA A 100 7.19 -10.11 2.93
N VAL A 101 8.16 -9.26 2.56
CA VAL A 101 9.54 -9.69 2.30
C VAL A 101 10.19 -10.24 3.56
N ASP A 102 10.05 -9.55 4.70
CA ASP A 102 10.58 -9.98 5.99
C ASP A 102 9.98 -11.33 6.44
N ALA A 103 8.66 -11.49 6.28
CA ALA A 103 7.97 -12.72 6.61
C ALA A 103 8.41 -13.89 5.71
N MET A 104 8.49 -13.67 4.39
CA MET A 104 8.95 -14.66 3.43
C MET A 104 10.42 -15.04 3.65
N ALA A 105 11.27 -14.06 3.94
CA ALA A 105 12.68 -14.28 4.26
C ALA A 105 12.85 -15.12 5.53
N THR A 106 12.09 -14.80 6.59
CA THR A 106 12.08 -15.55 7.86
C THR A 106 11.69 -17.00 7.63
N GLU A 107 10.62 -17.24 6.87
CA GLU A 107 10.13 -18.58 6.53
C GLU A 107 11.12 -19.35 5.65
N SER A 108 11.78 -18.65 4.74
CA SER A 108 12.88 -19.15 3.92
C SER A 108 14.19 -19.34 4.69
N GLY A 109 14.33 -18.85 5.92
CA GLY A 109 15.62 -18.82 6.63
C GLY A 109 16.70 -18.00 5.91
N TYR A 110 16.31 -16.94 5.20
CA TYR A 110 17.20 -15.98 4.54
C TYR A 110 17.26 -14.69 5.36
N ASP A 111 18.46 -14.14 5.57
CA ASP A 111 18.64 -12.90 6.33
C ASP A 111 18.46 -11.67 5.43
N VAL A 112 17.51 -10.80 5.80
CA VAL A 112 17.21 -9.53 5.13
C VAL A 112 17.22 -8.35 6.10
N GLU A 113 17.66 -8.51 7.35
CA GLU A 113 17.45 -7.52 8.42
C GLU A 113 17.97 -6.12 8.03
N ALA A 114 19.18 -6.05 7.48
CA ALA A 114 19.79 -4.81 7.04
C ALA A 114 19.02 -4.14 5.88
N ASP A 115 18.55 -4.94 4.92
CA ASP A 115 17.78 -4.46 3.77
C ASP A 115 16.41 -3.94 4.21
N ILE A 116 15.72 -4.67 5.10
CA ILE A 116 14.44 -4.26 5.67
C ILE A 116 14.57 -2.96 6.46
N ALA A 117 15.61 -2.82 7.29
CA ALA A 117 15.87 -1.59 8.02
C ALA A 117 16.08 -0.40 7.07
N LYS A 118 16.88 -0.59 6.01
CA LYS A 118 17.14 0.44 4.99
C LYS A 118 15.89 0.80 4.20
N ALA A 119 15.07 -0.18 3.82
CA ALA A 119 13.81 0.04 3.13
C ALA A 119 12.86 0.89 3.99
N LYS A 120 12.69 0.54 5.28
CA LYS A 120 11.87 1.28 6.25
C LYS A 120 12.32 2.75 6.36
N GLN A 121 13.62 2.99 6.48
CA GLN A 121 14.16 4.35 6.55
C GLN A 121 13.80 5.16 5.29
N LEU A 122 13.99 4.59 4.10
CA LEU A 122 13.68 5.25 2.84
C LEU A 122 12.17 5.55 2.71
N THR A 123 11.31 4.67 3.22
CA THR A 123 9.86 4.80 3.13
C THR A 123 9.29 5.79 4.12
N ASP A 124 9.84 5.87 5.34
CA ASP A 124 9.42 6.85 6.36
C ASP A 124 9.58 8.30 5.87
N GLU A 125 10.62 8.56 5.08
CA GLU A 125 10.89 9.87 4.51
C GLU A 125 9.86 10.27 3.44
N ILE A 126 9.25 9.29 2.74
CA ILE A 126 8.16 9.52 1.79
C ILE A 126 6.90 9.99 2.54
N THR A 127 6.57 9.34 3.65
CA THR A 127 5.35 9.61 4.43
C THR A 127 5.40 10.92 5.20
N LYS A 128 6.59 11.35 5.66
CA LYS A 128 6.74 12.57 6.48
C LYS A 128 6.53 13.87 5.71
N ALA A 129 6.73 13.87 4.41
CA ALA A 129 6.68 15.09 3.59
C ALA A 129 5.91 14.86 2.29
N PRO A 130 4.60 14.55 2.33
CA PRO A 130 3.86 14.05 1.16
C PRO A 130 3.84 15.03 -0.02
N PHE A 131 3.97 16.33 0.21
CA PHE A 131 3.97 17.32 -0.87
C PHE A 131 5.33 17.52 -1.57
N VAL A 132 6.36 16.77 -1.16
CA VAL A 132 7.69 16.82 -1.81
C VAL A 132 7.63 16.03 -3.11
N THR A 133 7.82 16.75 -4.21
CA THR A 133 7.71 16.22 -5.57
C THR A 133 8.88 15.31 -5.96
N THR A 134 9.96 15.31 -5.18
CA THR A 134 11.19 14.55 -5.48
C THR A 134 11.22 13.14 -4.90
N HIS A 135 10.14 12.63 -4.29
CA HIS A 135 10.12 11.30 -3.65
C HIS A 135 10.37 10.13 -4.59
N ALA A 136 10.29 10.32 -5.91
CA ALA A 136 10.59 9.29 -6.90
C ALA A 136 11.99 8.67 -6.70
N ASN A 137 12.99 9.45 -6.25
CA ASN A 137 14.31 8.90 -5.95
C ASN A 137 14.28 7.92 -4.77
N LYS A 138 13.59 8.24 -3.68
CA LYS A 138 13.45 7.39 -2.48
C LYS A 138 12.61 6.17 -2.77
N ILE A 139 11.51 6.34 -3.51
CA ILE A 139 10.68 5.23 -4.01
C ILE A 139 11.56 4.27 -4.82
N ARG A 140 12.33 4.77 -5.79
CA ARG A 140 13.25 3.96 -6.59
C ARG A 140 14.28 3.24 -5.73
N SER A 141 14.89 3.93 -4.75
CA SER A 141 15.87 3.32 -3.85
C SER A 141 15.27 2.23 -2.95
N ALA A 142 14.10 2.47 -2.36
CA ALA A 142 13.42 1.48 -1.52
C ALA A 142 13.01 0.26 -2.33
N ALA A 143 12.47 0.49 -3.52
CA ALA A 143 12.10 -0.56 -4.46
C ALA A 143 13.33 -1.36 -4.92
N ASP A 144 14.49 -0.71 -5.10
CA ASP A 144 15.73 -1.40 -5.48
C ASP A 144 16.27 -2.30 -4.37
N VAL A 145 16.26 -1.83 -3.12
CA VAL A 145 16.62 -2.64 -1.95
C VAL A 145 15.72 -3.87 -1.86
N LEU A 146 14.39 -3.67 -1.84
CA LEU A 146 13.43 -4.77 -1.69
C LEU A 146 13.46 -5.75 -2.87
N SER A 147 13.66 -5.28 -4.10
CA SER A 147 13.79 -6.16 -5.26
C SER A 147 15.08 -6.98 -5.25
N THR A 148 16.17 -6.46 -4.67
CA THR A 148 17.39 -7.25 -4.44
C THR A 148 17.13 -8.35 -3.43
N SER A 149 16.49 -8.03 -2.30
CA SER A 149 16.17 -9.03 -1.28
C SER A 149 15.24 -10.13 -1.82
N LEU A 150 14.21 -9.75 -2.58
CA LEU A 150 13.32 -10.70 -3.27
C LEU A 150 14.08 -11.60 -4.25
N GLN A 151 14.97 -11.04 -5.06
CA GLN A 151 15.79 -11.82 -5.98
C GLN A 151 16.71 -12.79 -5.23
N ASN A 152 17.30 -12.38 -4.12
CA ASN A 152 18.20 -13.23 -3.35
C ASN A 152 17.44 -14.39 -2.67
N ILE A 153 16.28 -14.12 -2.08
CA ILE A 153 15.38 -15.15 -1.54
C ILE A 153 15.00 -16.13 -2.66
N GLN A 154 14.57 -15.61 -3.81
CA GLN A 154 14.20 -16.40 -4.97
C GLN A 154 15.34 -17.30 -5.43
N GLN A 155 16.57 -16.78 -5.59
CA GLN A 155 17.72 -17.58 -6.02
C GLN A 155 18.05 -18.69 -5.01
N ALA A 156 17.91 -18.41 -3.72
CA ALA A 156 18.25 -19.36 -2.67
C ALA A 156 17.22 -20.50 -2.53
N LYS A 157 15.92 -20.20 -2.72
CA LYS A 157 14.82 -21.12 -2.35
C LYS A 157 13.84 -21.45 -3.45
N TYR A 158 13.71 -20.59 -4.46
CA TYR A 158 12.72 -20.70 -5.53
C TYR A 158 13.36 -20.53 -6.92
N PRO A 159 14.40 -21.31 -7.29
CA PRO A 159 15.21 -21.07 -8.48
C PRO A 159 14.40 -21.07 -9.79
N GLY A 160 13.23 -21.71 -9.83
CA GLY A 160 12.32 -21.72 -10.98
C GLY A 160 11.58 -20.40 -11.25
N LEU A 161 11.65 -19.43 -10.33
CA LEU A 161 10.98 -18.12 -10.44
C LEU A 161 11.93 -16.99 -10.90
N SER A 162 13.00 -17.33 -11.62
CA SER A 162 14.01 -16.36 -12.04
C SER A 162 13.45 -15.26 -12.95
N THR A 163 12.46 -15.61 -13.78
CA THR A 163 11.79 -14.67 -14.69
C THR A 163 10.99 -13.65 -13.89
N GLU A 164 10.23 -14.10 -12.90
CA GLU A 164 9.43 -13.25 -12.02
C GLU A 164 10.32 -12.32 -11.19
N ALA A 165 11.45 -12.82 -10.66
CA ALA A 165 12.43 -11.96 -9.98
C ALA A 165 13.05 -10.91 -10.91
N ALA A 166 13.35 -11.28 -12.16
CA ALA A 166 13.86 -10.34 -13.17
C ALA A 166 12.81 -9.28 -13.53
N ASP A 167 11.53 -9.65 -13.62
CA ASP A 167 10.43 -8.73 -13.87
C ASP A 167 10.30 -7.68 -12.75
N VAL A 168 10.46 -8.08 -11.49
CA VAL A 168 10.48 -7.14 -10.36
C VAL A 168 11.62 -6.14 -10.52
N LYS A 169 12.84 -6.61 -10.82
CA LYS A 169 14.01 -5.73 -11.03
C LYS A 169 13.83 -4.79 -12.23
N SER A 170 13.23 -5.28 -13.31
CA SER A 170 12.91 -4.49 -14.49
C SER A 170 11.88 -3.40 -14.16
N ALA A 171 10.79 -3.75 -13.48
CA ALA A 171 9.76 -2.80 -13.05
C ALA A 171 10.32 -1.73 -12.10
N THR A 172 11.23 -2.13 -11.22
CA THR A 172 11.96 -1.18 -10.36
C THR A 172 12.76 -0.18 -11.22
N SER A 173 13.43 -0.66 -12.28
CA SER A 173 14.22 0.15 -13.20
C SER A 173 13.43 1.07 -14.11
N ALA A 174 12.15 0.80 -14.29
CA ALA A 174 11.24 1.69 -14.98
C ALA A 174 10.86 2.93 -14.16
N ILE A 175 11.07 2.92 -12.83
CA ILE A 175 10.82 4.10 -11.97
C ILE A 175 11.98 5.08 -12.14
N LYS A 176 11.67 6.27 -12.64
CA LYS A 176 12.63 7.32 -12.98
C LYS A 176 12.77 8.33 -11.83
N PRO A 177 13.93 8.43 -11.15
CA PRO A 177 14.14 9.35 -10.03
C PRO A 177 13.84 10.82 -10.35
N GLU A 178 14.05 11.22 -11.60
CA GLU A 178 13.91 12.59 -12.10
C GLU A 178 12.48 12.94 -12.54
N THR A 179 11.59 11.96 -12.62
CA THR A 179 10.17 12.15 -13.00
C THR A 179 9.32 12.26 -11.74
N LEU A 180 8.30 13.12 -11.75
CA LEU A 180 7.40 13.23 -10.60
C LEU A 180 6.66 11.90 -10.36
N THR A 181 6.57 11.46 -9.12
CA THR A 181 5.92 10.18 -8.76
C THR A 181 4.50 10.06 -9.34
N LEU A 182 3.75 11.17 -9.35
CA LEU A 182 2.38 11.22 -9.89
C LEU A 182 2.31 11.20 -11.41
N GLU A 183 3.40 11.50 -12.12
CA GLU A 183 3.46 11.38 -13.59
C GLU A 183 3.85 9.97 -14.05
N GLN A 184 4.35 9.14 -13.13
CA GLN A 184 4.79 7.76 -13.40
C GLN A 184 4.07 6.71 -12.53
N ARG A 185 2.79 6.97 -12.23
CA ARG A 185 1.96 6.09 -11.37
C ARG A 185 1.99 4.64 -11.83
N ASP A 186 1.91 4.41 -13.14
CA ASP A 186 1.87 3.07 -13.71
C ASP A 186 3.18 2.32 -13.50
N ALA A 187 4.33 2.99 -13.60
CA ALA A 187 5.63 2.38 -13.33
C ALA A 187 5.75 1.97 -11.85
N VAL A 188 5.33 2.84 -10.93
CA VAL A 188 5.36 2.57 -9.49
C VAL A 188 4.38 1.44 -9.12
N LYS A 189 3.15 1.47 -9.65
CA LYS A 189 2.16 0.40 -9.45
C LYS A 189 2.62 -0.92 -10.06
N SER A 190 3.25 -0.89 -11.23
CA SER A 190 3.81 -2.08 -11.88
C SER A 190 4.83 -2.77 -10.99
N PHE A 191 5.74 -2.01 -10.37
CA PHE A 191 6.69 -2.56 -9.40
C PHE A 191 5.99 -3.32 -8.26
N PHE A 192 4.99 -2.72 -7.62
CA PHE A 192 4.27 -3.38 -6.53
C PHE A 192 3.52 -4.63 -7.00
N ARG A 193 2.85 -4.58 -8.16
CA ARG A 193 2.15 -5.74 -8.75
C ARG A 193 3.12 -6.89 -9.04
N LYS A 194 4.27 -6.60 -9.66
CA LYS A 194 5.28 -7.63 -9.92
C LYS A 194 5.87 -8.22 -8.64
N ALA A 195 6.08 -7.40 -7.61
CA ALA A 195 6.51 -7.90 -6.31
C ALA A 195 5.44 -8.79 -5.66
N ALA A 196 4.15 -8.44 -5.79
CA ALA A 196 3.04 -9.26 -5.33
C ALA A 196 2.95 -10.59 -6.08
N ASP A 197 3.06 -10.57 -7.42
CA ASP A 197 3.07 -11.78 -8.25
C ASP A 197 4.18 -12.75 -7.82
N LEU A 198 5.39 -12.25 -7.60
CA LEU A 198 6.53 -13.06 -7.17
C LEU A 198 6.31 -13.62 -5.75
N LEU A 199 5.95 -12.76 -4.80
CA LEU A 199 5.69 -13.18 -3.42
C LEU A 199 4.57 -14.22 -3.34
N ASN A 200 3.50 -14.04 -4.10
CA ASN A 200 2.39 -14.99 -4.15
C ASN A 200 2.79 -16.37 -4.69
N LYS A 201 3.80 -16.43 -5.59
CA LYS A 201 4.33 -17.69 -6.12
C LYS A 201 5.35 -18.37 -5.19
N MET A 202 5.98 -17.62 -4.30
CA MET A 202 6.87 -18.15 -3.27
C MET A 202 6.11 -18.64 -2.02
N ASN A 203 4.87 -18.18 -1.88
CA ASN A 203 3.96 -18.40 -0.76
C ASN A 203 3.01 -19.57 -0.98
#